data_AF-A0A954RP75-F1
#
_entry.id   AF-A0A954RP75-F1
#
_cell.length_a   1.000
_cell.length_b   1.000
_cell.length_c   1.000
_cell.angle_alpha   90.00
_cell.angle_beta   90.00
_cell.angle_gamma   90.00
#
_symmetry.space_group_name_H-M   'P 1'
#
loop_
_entity.id
_entity.type
_entity.pdbx_description
1 polymer ?
#
loop_
_entity_poly.entity_id
_entity_poly.type
_entity_poly.pdbx_seq_one_letter_code
_entity_poly.pdbx_strand_id
1 'polypeptide(L)'
;VDEEGQNKLGLWHLESMDELVVGKWKILEPPKERWEEPGKVVAPQELDLVMVPGVGFDRDGGRMGNGQGYYDRLLNQVRDDCPLVAVCYESQLFPKLVVGQHDVFMNKVVTESAVYTRTGGRLEDR
;
A
#
# COMPACT_ATOMS: atom_id res chain seq x y z
N VAL A 1 15.00 9.29 -0.27
CA VAL A 1 14.24 10.37 -0.96
C VAL A 1 14.45 10.20 -2.44
N ASP A 2 13.47 10.53 -3.28
CA ASP A 2 13.67 10.52 -4.73
C ASP A 2 14.52 11.73 -5.18
N GLU A 3 14.77 11.81 -6.50
CA GLU A 3 15.56 12.88 -7.13
C GLU A 3 14.96 14.28 -6.93
N GLU A 4 13.67 14.36 -6.57
CA GLU A 4 12.94 15.59 -6.28
C GLU A 4 12.92 15.94 -4.77
N GLY A 5 13.60 15.14 -3.94
CA GLY A 5 13.67 15.35 -2.49
C GLY A 5 12.43 14.87 -1.72
N GLN A 6 11.50 14.17 -2.37
CA GLN A 6 10.31 13.63 -1.71
C GLN A 6 10.60 12.28 -1.05
N ASN A 7 9.84 11.95 0.00
CA ASN A 7 9.93 10.62 0.61
C ASN A 7 9.40 9.55 -0.37
N LYS A 8 10.27 8.61 -0.73
CA LYS A 8 9.96 7.46 -1.57
C LYS A 8 9.76 6.23 -0.68
N LEU A 9 8.71 5.46 -0.95
CA LEU A 9 8.50 4.15 -0.37
C LEU A 9 9.23 3.11 -1.23
N GLY A 10 10.15 2.36 -0.64
CA GLY A 10 10.83 1.23 -1.29
C GLY A 10 10.21 -0.10 -0.86
N LEU A 11 10.32 -1.11 -1.72
CA LEU A 11 9.95 -2.48 -1.42
C LEU A 11 11.22 -3.30 -1.25
N TRP A 12 11.27 -4.07 -0.16
CA TRP A 12 12.47 -4.80 0.26
C TRP A 12 12.07 -6.21 0.71
N HIS A 13 12.74 -7.23 0.15
CA HIS A 13 12.47 -8.62 0.42
C HIS A 13 13.03 -9.02 1.80
N LEU A 14 12.11 -9.20 2.74
CA LEU A 14 12.40 -9.60 4.11
C LEU A 14 12.42 -11.12 4.24
N GLU A 15 13.52 -11.69 4.74
CA GLU A 15 13.62 -13.13 5.02
C GLU A 15 13.51 -13.43 6.52
N SER A 16 13.99 -12.52 7.37
CA SER A 16 13.86 -12.63 8.84
C SER A 16 13.62 -11.28 9.49
N MET A 17 12.84 -11.26 10.58
CA MET A 17 12.62 -10.07 11.41
C MET A 17 13.91 -9.51 12.02
N ASP A 18 14.93 -10.35 12.19
CA ASP A 18 16.26 -9.94 12.71
C ASP A 18 17.02 -9.03 11.73
N GLU A 19 16.56 -8.95 10.48
CA GLU A 19 17.13 -8.05 9.47
C GLU A 19 16.68 -6.60 9.65
N LEU A 20 15.67 -6.34 10.48
CA LEU A 20 15.07 -5.02 10.66
C LEU A 20 15.64 -4.29 11.87
N VAL A 21 15.72 -2.97 11.74
CA VAL A 21 16.10 -2.06 12.82
C VAL A 21 15.00 -1.06 13.09
N VAL A 22 14.99 -0.46 14.28
CA VAL A 22 14.04 0.59 14.62
C VAL A 22 14.34 1.85 13.79
N GLY A 23 13.45 2.17 12.86
CA GLY A 23 13.55 3.27 11.92
C GLY A 23 12.95 4.59 12.44
N LYS A 24 12.67 5.49 11.49
CA LYS A 24 12.33 6.90 11.77
C LYS A 24 11.10 7.08 12.66
N TRP A 25 10.09 6.23 12.48
CA TRP A 25 8.81 6.33 13.19
C TRP A 25 8.68 5.31 14.32
N LYS A 26 9.81 4.80 14.82
CA LYS A 26 9.88 3.68 15.76
C LYS A 26 9.25 2.38 15.23
N ILE A 27 9.09 2.29 13.91
CA ILE A 27 8.68 1.07 13.22
C ILE A 27 9.92 0.32 12.74
N LEU A 28 9.77 -0.98 12.53
CA LEU A 28 10.84 -1.80 12.01
C LEU A 28 11.03 -1.54 10.50
N GLU A 29 12.24 -1.18 10.10
CA GLU A 29 12.62 -0.85 8.73
C GLU A 29 13.95 -1.55 8.39
N PRO A 30 14.21 -1.89 7.11
CA PRO A 30 15.52 -2.34 6.69
C PRO A 30 16.59 -1.26 6.98
N PRO A 31 17.80 -1.63 7.44
CA PRO A 31 18.92 -0.70 7.60
C PRO A 31 19.19 0.06 6.30
N LYS A 32 19.50 1.36 6.41
CA LYS A 32 19.65 2.24 5.24
C LYS A 32 20.75 1.77 4.29
N GLU A 33 21.80 1.22 4.86
CA GLU A 33 22.97 0.70 4.14
C GLU A 33 22.63 -0.53 3.30
N ARG A 34 21.49 -1.19 3.57
CA ARG A 34 21.00 -2.39 2.88
C ARG A 34 19.85 -2.10 1.91
N TRP A 35 19.43 -0.85 1.78
CA TRP A 35 18.29 -0.49 0.90
C TRP A 35 18.53 -0.83 -0.57
N GLU A 36 19.79 -0.86 -1.01
CA GLU A 36 20.19 -1.16 -2.40
C GLU A 36 20.85 -2.55 -2.52
N GLU A 37 20.74 -3.39 -1.49
CA GLU A 37 21.34 -4.73 -1.50
C GLU A 37 20.79 -5.56 -2.68
N PRO A 38 21.65 -6.07 -3.58
CA PRO A 38 21.22 -6.88 -4.71
C PRO A 38 20.42 -8.11 -4.25
N GLY A 39 19.28 -8.36 -4.89
CA GLY A 39 18.37 -9.45 -4.52
C GLY A 39 17.43 -9.13 -3.36
N LYS A 40 17.60 -8.00 -2.67
CA LYS A 40 16.63 -7.53 -1.67
C LYS A 40 15.69 -6.46 -2.21
N VAL A 41 16.10 -5.67 -3.20
CA VAL A 41 15.22 -4.67 -3.84
C VAL A 41 14.16 -5.37 -4.68
N VAL A 42 12.88 -5.01 -4.48
CA VAL A 42 11.75 -5.57 -5.24
C VAL A 42 11.10 -4.47 -6.08
N ALA A 43 10.91 -4.70 -7.37
CA ALA A 43 10.15 -3.78 -8.21
C ALA A 43 8.63 -3.92 -7.95
N PRO A 44 7.85 -2.82 -8.00
CA PRO A 44 6.39 -2.90 -7.83
C PRO A 44 5.70 -3.86 -8.81
N GLN A 45 6.29 -4.08 -9.99
CA GLN A 45 5.76 -4.97 -11.02
C GLN A 45 6.00 -6.46 -10.72
N GLU A 46 6.83 -6.79 -9.73
CA GLU A 46 7.08 -8.17 -9.29
C GLU A 46 6.05 -8.65 -8.27
N LEU A 47 5.21 -7.75 -7.74
CA LEU A 47 4.21 -8.11 -6.74
C LEU A 47 3.02 -8.86 -7.36
N ASP A 48 2.63 -9.94 -6.70
CA ASP A 48 1.43 -10.72 -7.06
C ASP A 48 0.22 -10.37 -6.19
N LEU A 49 0.45 -9.71 -5.04
CA LEU A 49 -0.57 -9.25 -4.09
C LEU A 49 0.00 -8.10 -3.24
N VAL A 50 -0.81 -7.09 -2.93
CA VAL A 50 -0.44 -6.04 -1.97
C VAL A 50 -1.49 -5.93 -0.87
N MET A 51 -1.08 -6.12 0.38
CA MET A 51 -1.87 -5.72 1.54
C MET A 51 -1.62 -4.25 1.83
N VAL A 52 -2.64 -3.42 1.62
CA VAL A 52 -2.50 -1.97 1.68
C VAL A 52 -3.03 -1.45 3.03
N PRO A 53 -2.17 -0.81 3.84
CA PRO A 53 -2.61 -0.20 5.09
C PRO A 53 -3.29 1.16 4.86
N GLY A 54 -4.08 1.58 5.82
CA GLY A 54 -4.83 2.85 5.81
C GLY A 54 -5.41 3.17 7.17
N VAL A 55 -5.80 4.42 7.35
CA VAL A 55 -6.49 4.88 8.57
C VAL A 55 -7.99 4.68 8.48
N GLY A 56 -8.54 4.68 7.26
CA GLY A 56 -9.95 4.44 6.99
C GLY A 56 -10.17 3.90 5.58
N PHE A 57 -11.26 3.17 5.42
CA PHE A 57 -11.67 2.58 4.14
C PHE A 57 -13.18 2.75 3.94
N ASP A 58 -13.66 2.56 2.71
CA ASP A 58 -15.08 2.32 2.45
C ASP A 58 -15.27 0.98 1.74
N ARG A 59 -16.54 0.53 1.67
CA ARG A 59 -16.90 -0.77 1.08
C ARG A 59 -16.68 -0.84 -0.43
N ASP A 60 -16.50 0.30 -1.09
CA ASP A 60 -16.24 0.40 -2.53
C ASP A 60 -14.72 0.39 -2.83
N GLY A 61 -13.88 0.18 -1.80
CA GLY A 61 -12.43 0.14 -1.93
C GLY A 61 -11.74 1.50 -1.83
N GLY A 62 -12.46 2.55 -1.47
CA GLY A 62 -11.87 3.85 -1.14
C GLY A 62 -10.93 3.72 0.06
N ARG A 63 -9.83 4.47 0.04
CA ARG A 63 -8.78 4.41 1.06
C ARG A 63 -8.37 5.80 1.52
N MET A 64 -8.31 5.99 2.82
CA MET A 64 -7.67 7.16 3.44
C MET A 64 -6.33 6.73 4.05
N GLY A 65 -5.25 7.31 3.55
CA GLY A 65 -3.90 7.14 4.10
C GLY A 65 -3.53 8.24 5.10
N ASN A 66 -2.25 8.29 5.49
CA ASN A 66 -1.70 9.31 6.40
C ASN A 66 -1.38 10.67 5.71
N GLY A 67 -1.90 10.93 4.51
CA GLY A 67 -1.83 12.25 3.85
C GLY A 67 -0.51 12.61 3.14
N GLN A 68 0.40 11.67 2.90
CA GLN A 68 1.72 11.94 2.28
C GLN A 68 1.89 11.35 0.85
N GLY A 69 0.86 10.68 0.32
CA GLY A 69 0.79 10.21 -1.08
C GLY A 69 1.83 9.16 -1.51
N TYR A 70 2.70 8.67 -0.62
CA TYR A 70 3.76 7.72 -0.98
C TYR A 70 3.22 6.34 -1.38
N TYR A 71 2.12 5.89 -0.78
CA TYR A 71 1.42 4.67 -1.20
C TYR A 71 0.82 4.85 -2.59
N ASP A 72 0.12 5.95 -2.86
CA ASP A 72 -0.58 6.13 -4.14
C ASP A 72 0.41 6.17 -5.32
N ARG A 73 1.59 6.78 -5.13
CA ARG A 73 2.68 6.74 -6.12
C ARG A 73 3.22 5.33 -6.36
N LEU A 74 3.39 4.52 -5.31
CA LEU A 74 3.86 3.13 -5.42
C LEU A 74 2.78 2.24 -6.08
N LEU A 75 1.54 2.33 -5.62
CA LEU A 75 0.44 1.48 -6.06
C LEU A 75 0.09 1.72 -7.53
N ASN A 76 0.27 2.93 -8.04
CA ASN A 76 0.12 3.22 -9.47
C ASN A 76 1.15 2.50 -10.35
N GLN A 77 2.30 2.09 -9.81
CA GLN A 77 3.33 1.34 -10.53
C GLN A 77 3.12 -0.18 -10.47
N VAL A 78 2.34 -0.67 -9.52
CA VAL A 78 2.00 -2.10 -9.39
C VAL A 78 1.19 -2.55 -10.62
N ARG A 79 1.36 -3.80 -11.06
CA ARG A 79 0.63 -4.35 -12.22
C ARG A 79 -0.88 -4.23 -12.01
N ASP A 80 -1.63 -4.02 -13.10
CA ASP A 80 -3.09 -3.87 -13.01
C ASP A 80 -3.81 -5.17 -12.59
N ASP A 81 -3.18 -6.33 -12.81
CA ASP A 81 -3.70 -7.65 -12.42
C ASP A 81 -3.31 -8.08 -11.00
N CYS A 82 -2.40 -7.34 -10.34
CA CYS A 82 -2.01 -7.58 -8.96
C CYS A 82 -3.10 -7.04 -8.01
N PRO A 83 -3.77 -7.88 -7.21
CA PRO A 83 -4.82 -7.43 -6.33
C PRO A 83 -4.28 -6.53 -5.21
N LEU A 84 -4.97 -5.42 -5.00
CA LEU A 84 -4.78 -4.51 -3.87
C LEU A 84 -5.86 -4.81 -2.83
N VAL A 85 -5.43 -5.28 -1.66
CA VAL A 85 -6.33 -5.72 -0.60
C VAL A 85 -6.11 -4.85 0.62
N ALA A 86 -7.14 -4.11 1.03
CA ALA A 86 -7.15 -3.47 2.33
C ALA A 86 -7.44 -4.49 3.43
N VAL A 87 -6.69 -4.37 4.52
CA VAL A 87 -6.95 -5.11 5.76
C VAL A 87 -7.17 -4.07 6.85
N CYS A 88 -8.37 -4.05 7.44
CA CYS A 88 -8.75 -3.06 8.45
C CYS A 88 -9.81 -3.60 9.39
N TYR A 89 -10.04 -2.90 10.51
CA TYR A 89 -11.18 -3.22 11.37
C TYR A 89 -12.49 -2.67 10.79
N GLU A 90 -13.64 -3.24 11.17
CA GLU A 90 -14.97 -2.67 10.86
C GLU A 90 -15.10 -1.22 11.35
N SER A 91 -14.48 -0.88 12.48
CA SER A 91 -14.45 0.48 13.02
C SER A 91 -13.71 1.50 12.15
N GLN A 92 -12.94 1.03 11.18
CA GLN A 92 -12.25 1.85 10.19
C GLN A 92 -13.02 1.96 8.87
N LEU A 93 -14.22 1.35 8.77
CA LEU A 93 -15.10 1.52 7.63
C LEU A 93 -15.98 2.75 7.77
N PHE A 94 -15.97 3.56 6.72
CA PHE A 94 -16.82 4.73 6.57
C PHE A 94 -17.90 4.45 5.52
N PRO A 95 -19.08 5.10 5.60
CA PRO A 95 -20.12 4.94 4.59
C PRO A 95 -19.65 5.30 3.18
N LYS A 96 -18.85 6.36 3.07
CA LYS A 96 -18.20 6.79 1.82
C LYS A 96 -17.00 7.65 2.15
N LEU A 97 -15.87 7.40 1.51
CA LEU A 97 -14.72 8.29 1.58
C LEU A 97 -14.69 9.23 0.38
N VAL A 98 -14.21 10.46 0.61
CA VAL A 98 -13.87 11.38 -0.47
C VAL A 98 -12.52 10.96 -1.01
N VAL A 99 -12.51 10.48 -2.24
CA VAL A 99 -11.31 10.09 -2.99
C VAL A 99 -10.98 11.13 -4.04
N GLY A 100 -9.69 11.42 -4.22
CA GLY A 100 -9.18 12.26 -5.29
C GLY A 100 -9.04 11.52 -6.62
N GLN A 101 -8.83 12.26 -7.71
CA GLN A 101 -8.68 11.72 -9.07
C GLN A 101 -7.47 10.76 -9.23
N HIS A 102 -6.48 10.87 -8.35
CA HIS A 102 -5.25 10.06 -8.41
C HIS A 102 -5.22 8.94 -7.35
N ASP A 103 -6.28 8.79 -6.55
CA ASP A 103 -6.33 7.78 -5.50
C ASP A 103 -6.56 6.40 -6.10
N VAL A 104 -5.76 5.45 -5.62
CA VAL A 104 -5.87 4.06 -6.08
C VAL A 104 -6.88 3.33 -5.19
N PHE A 105 -7.93 2.82 -5.81
CA PHE A 105 -8.93 1.99 -5.15
C PHE A 105 -8.44 0.56 -4.90
N MET A 106 -8.91 -0.01 -3.80
CA MET A 106 -8.66 -1.38 -3.42
C MET A 106 -9.62 -2.32 -4.16
N ASN A 107 -9.14 -3.49 -4.57
CA ASN A 107 -9.99 -4.52 -5.15
C ASN A 107 -10.85 -5.20 -4.08
N LYS A 108 -10.31 -5.34 -2.87
CA LYS A 108 -11.02 -5.93 -1.72
C LYS A 108 -10.73 -5.15 -0.44
N VAL A 109 -11.70 -5.13 0.45
CA VAL A 109 -11.55 -4.68 1.83
C VAL A 109 -11.93 -5.83 2.75
N VAL A 110 -10.98 -6.27 3.56
CA VAL A 110 -11.10 -7.42 4.46
C VAL A 110 -11.12 -6.89 5.89
N THR A 111 -12.16 -7.27 6.62
CA THR A 111 -12.31 -7.00 8.06
C THR A 111 -12.38 -8.29 8.86
N GLU A 112 -12.43 -8.15 10.18
CA GLU A 112 -12.71 -9.26 11.09
C GLU A 112 -14.14 -9.84 10.91
N SER A 113 -15.03 -9.14 10.20
CA SER A 113 -16.44 -9.52 10.03
C SER A 113 -16.81 -9.95 8.61
N ALA A 114 -16.18 -9.37 7.58
CA ALA A 114 -16.59 -9.57 6.20
C ALA A 114 -15.47 -9.30 5.18
N VAL A 115 -15.73 -9.71 3.93
CA VAL A 115 -14.92 -9.35 2.76
C VAL A 115 -15.79 -8.60 1.78
N TYR A 116 -15.47 -7.33 1.55
CA TYR A 116 -16.10 -6.47 0.56
C TYR A 116 -15.29 -6.52 -0.73
N THR A 117 -15.94 -6.79 -1.86
CA THR A 117 -15.30 -6.83 -3.17
C THR A 117 -15.82 -5.70 -4.02
N ARG A 118 -14.91 -4.92 -4.58
CA ARG A 118 -15.25 -3.86 -5.53
C ARG A 118 -15.69 -4.49 -6.86
N THR A 119 -16.85 -4.08 -7.36
CA THR A 119 -17.29 -4.42 -8.71
C THR A 119 -16.76 -3.36 -9.68
N GLY A 120 -15.65 -3.65 -10.35
CA GLY A 120 -15.03 -2.77 -11.33
C GLY A 120 -13.51 -2.96 -11.39
N GLY A 121 -12.95 -3.01 -12.59
CA GLY A 121 -11.50 -3.13 -12.80
C GLY A 121 -10.78 -1.81 -12.58
N ARG A 122 -9.49 -1.84 -12.21
CA ARG A 122 -8.69 -0.61 -12.02
C ARG A 122 -8.57 0.26 -13.29
N LEU A 123 -8.85 -0.32 -14.46
CA LEU A 123 -8.84 0.34 -15.76
C LEU A 123 -10.14 1.10 -16.08
N GLU A 124 -11.26 0.79 -15.43
CA GLU A 124 -12.56 1.41 -15.74
C GLU A 124 -12.69 2.83 -15.15
N ASP A 125 -11.81 3.20 -14.22
CA ASP A 125 -11.83 4.50 -13.52
C ASP A 125 -10.70 5.47 -13.93
N ARG A 126 -9.86 5.11 -14.91
CA ARG A 126 -8.75 5.95 -15.40
C ARG A 126 -9.13 6.81 -16.59
#